data_AF-U5BUJ8-F1
#
_entry.id   AF-U5BUJ8-F1
#
_cell.length_a   1.000
_cell.length_b   1.000
_cell.length_c   1.000
_cell.angle_alpha   90.00
_cell.angle_beta   90.00
_cell.angle_gamma   90.00
#
_symmetry.space_group_name_H-M   'P 1'
#
loop_
_entity.id
_entity.type
_entity.pdbx_description
1 polymer ?
#
loop_
_entity_poly.entity_id
_entity_poly.type
_entity_poly.pdbx_seq_one_letter_code
_entity_poly.pdbx_strand_id
1 'polypeptide(L)'
;MVTEEEDIEQSIRIVLGTVPGERIMNPKFGCNIIKHVFETSDATHLTMLKDLVYDAILYFEPRVKIQKISIITDRIGDGVLLIHLSYTVIITNTRSNMVFPFYFREGTSL
;
A
#
# COMPACT_ATOMS: atom_id res chain seq x y z
N MET A 1 19.11 -12.93 10.62
CA MET A 1 19.29 -11.50 10.37
C MET A 1 18.53 -11.22 9.09
N VAL A 2 17.48 -10.41 9.16
CA VAL A 2 16.67 -10.04 7.99
C VAL A 2 17.53 -9.08 7.15
N THR A 3 17.62 -9.28 5.85
CA THR A 3 18.34 -8.35 4.98
C THR A 3 17.63 -6.99 4.98
N GLU A 4 18.35 -5.88 4.82
CA GLU A 4 17.72 -4.54 4.84
C GLU A 4 16.58 -4.38 3.83
N GLU A 5 16.64 -5.11 2.71
CA GLU A 5 15.56 -5.14 1.70
C GLU A 5 14.29 -5.85 2.20
N GLU A 6 14.44 -6.96 2.92
CA GLU A 6 13.29 -7.67 3.51
C GLU A 6 12.64 -6.84 4.63
N ASP A 7 13.43 -6.13 5.44
CA ASP A 7 12.92 -5.24 6.50
C ASP A 7 12.07 -4.10 5.91
N ILE A 8 12.56 -3.51 4.80
CA ILE A 8 11.82 -2.51 4.03
C ILE A 8 10.51 -3.08 3.47
N GLU A 9 10.54 -4.27 2.86
CA GLU A 9 9.33 -4.88 2.30
C GLU A 9 8.28 -5.15 3.40
N GLN A 10 8.72 -5.66 4.56
CA GLN A 10 7.85 -5.87 5.71
C GLN A 10 7.28 -4.55 6.23
N SER A 11 8.09 -3.50 6.31
CA SER A 11 7.60 -2.20 6.78
C SER A 11 6.57 -1.59 5.83
N ILE A 12 6.82 -1.62 4.51
CA ILE A 12 5.84 -1.18 3.50
C ILE A 12 4.54 -1.98 3.64
N ARG A 13 4.62 -3.30 3.84
CA ARG A 13 3.45 -4.17 4.06
C ARG A 13 2.67 -3.75 5.30
N ILE A 14 3.34 -3.41 6.39
CA ILE A 14 2.71 -2.93 7.63
C ILE A 14 2.02 -1.58 7.40
N VAL A 15 2.67 -0.64 6.72
CA VAL A 15 2.11 0.69 6.42
C VAL A 15 0.84 0.56 5.58
N LEU A 16 0.87 -0.25 4.52
CA LEU A 16 -0.29 -0.48 3.64
C LEU A 16 -1.40 -1.29 4.30
N GLY A 17 -1.06 -2.18 5.23
CA GLY A 17 -2.01 -3.02 5.95
C GLY A 17 -2.64 -2.38 7.18
N THR A 18 -2.13 -1.23 7.65
CA THR A 18 -2.65 -0.55 8.85
C THR A 18 -3.63 0.55 8.47
N VAL A 19 -4.78 0.60 9.15
CA VAL A 19 -5.76 1.68 8.96
C VAL A 19 -5.39 2.87 9.86
N PRO A 20 -5.30 4.09 9.32
CA PRO A 20 -5.02 5.28 10.13
C PRO A 20 -6.11 5.46 11.19
N GLY A 21 -5.68 5.63 12.44
CA GLY A 21 -6.55 5.71 13.62
C GLY A 21 -6.48 4.51 14.57
N GLU A 22 -5.95 3.36 14.13
CA GLU A 22 -5.79 2.19 15.02
C GLU A 22 -4.67 2.38 16.06
N ARG A 23 -3.65 3.17 15.73
CA ARG A 23 -2.57 3.49 16.65
C ARG A 23 -2.87 4.79 17.38
N ILE A 24 -3.28 4.68 18.64
CA ILE A 24 -3.56 5.83 19.54
C ILE A 24 -2.39 6.82 19.57
N MET A 25 -1.16 6.32 19.59
CA MET A 25 0.06 7.15 19.65
C MET A 25 0.45 7.75 18.29
N ASN A 26 -0.06 7.22 17.17
CA ASN A 26 0.26 7.66 15.81
C ASN A 26 -0.99 7.56 14.92
N PRO A 27 -1.98 8.46 15.08
CA PRO A 27 -3.26 8.38 14.36
C PRO A 27 -3.12 8.56 12.84
N LYS A 28 -2.01 9.16 12.38
CA LYS A 28 -1.69 9.31 10.96
C LYS A 28 -1.05 8.06 10.35
N PHE A 29 -0.62 7.10 11.17
CA PHE A 29 0.09 5.90 10.69
C PHE A 29 -0.86 4.93 10.03
N GLY A 30 -0.60 4.64 8.76
CA GLY A 30 -1.37 3.70 7.95
C GLY A 30 -1.71 4.28 6.58
N CYS A 31 -2.41 3.49 5.79
CA CYS A 31 -2.95 3.91 4.50
C CYS A 31 -4.45 3.55 4.47
N ASN A 32 -5.32 4.55 4.28
CA ASN A 32 -6.76 4.32 4.29
C ASN A 32 -7.29 3.74 2.96
N ILE A 33 -6.63 2.72 2.44
CA ILE A 33 -7.01 2.05 1.19
C ILE A 33 -8.43 1.48 1.31
N ILE A 34 -8.77 0.95 2.48
CA ILE A 34 -10.04 0.28 2.75
C ILE A 34 -11.23 1.20 2.49
N LYS A 35 -11.21 2.43 3.01
CA LYS A 35 -12.34 3.36 2.90
C LYS A 35 -12.55 3.87 1.46
N HIS A 36 -11.48 3.95 0.68
CA HIS A 36 -11.54 4.45 -0.70
C HIS A 36 -11.85 3.37 -1.74
N VAL A 37 -11.56 2.09 -1.45
CA VAL A 37 -11.91 0.98 -2.35
C VAL A 37 -13.44 0.74 -2.41
N PHE A 38 -14.16 1.00 -1.32
CA PHE A 38 -15.63 0.92 -1.29
C PHE A 38 -16.31 1.97 -2.19
N GLU A 39 -15.67 3.12 -2.41
CA GLU A 39 -16.37 4.28 -2.94
C GLU A 39 -16.51 4.29 -4.46
N THR A 40 -15.72 3.58 -5.29
CA THR A 40 -16.05 3.47 -6.74
C THR A 40 -15.10 2.64 -7.63
N SER A 41 -15.70 2.14 -8.72
CA SER A 41 -15.12 1.67 -9.98
C SER A 41 -14.56 2.79 -10.89
N ASP A 42 -14.19 3.95 -10.34
CA ASP A 42 -13.90 5.18 -11.10
C ASP A 42 -12.39 5.50 -11.13
N ALA A 43 -11.90 5.92 -12.30
CA ALA A 43 -10.47 6.22 -12.52
C ALA A 43 -9.94 7.35 -11.61
N THR A 44 -10.81 8.24 -11.15
CA THR A 44 -10.48 9.33 -10.21
C THR A 44 -10.04 8.76 -8.86
N HIS A 45 -10.74 7.74 -8.37
CA HIS A 45 -10.46 7.12 -7.07
C HIS A 45 -9.17 6.29 -7.12
N LEU A 46 -8.91 5.61 -8.23
CA LEU A 46 -7.64 4.92 -8.44
C LEU A 46 -6.45 5.88 -8.40
N THR A 47 -6.61 7.10 -8.90
CA THR A 47 -5.56 8.12 -8.85
C THR A 47 -5.34 8.60 -7.41
N MET A 48 -6.41 8.92 -6.70
CA MET A 48 -6.35 9.29 -5.28
C MET A 48 -5.72 8.18 -4.43
N LEU A 49 -6.03 6.91 -4.71
CA LEU A 49 -5.44 5.78 -4.01
C LEU A 49 -3.92 5.68 -4.24
N LYS A 50 -3.45 5.95 -5.46
CA LYS A 50 -2.01 5.99 -5.76
C LYS A 50 -1.32 7.09 -4.98
N ASP A 51 -1.92 8.28 -4.91
CA ASP A 51 -1.36 9.41 -4.19
C ASP A 51 -1.30 9.12 -2.68
N LEU A 52 -2.35 8.52 -2.11
CA LEU A 52 -2.37 8.10 -0.70
C LEU A 52 -1.30 7.05 -0.39
N VAL A 53 -1.12 6.05 -1.26
CA VAL A 53 -0.07 5.03 -1.12
C VAL A 53 1.31 5.69 -1.22
N TYR A 54 1.48 6.60 -2.18
CA TYR A 54 2.72 7.34 -2.38
C TYR A 54 3.10 8.14 -1.13
N ASP A 55 2.17 8.95 -0.62
CA ASP A 55 2.38 9.77 0.56
C ASP A 55 2.64 8.93 1.81
N ALA A 56 1.87 7.86 2.02
CA ALA A 56 2.07 6.98 3.17
C ALA A 56 3.49 6.39 3.18
N ILE A 57 3.97 5.88 2.05
CA ILE A 57 5.32 5.32 1.95
C ILE A 57 6.37 6.43 2.07
N LEU A 58 6.14 7.61 1.48
CA LEU A 58 7.05 8.74 1.60
C LEU A 58 7.23 9.20 3.05
N TYR A 59 6.16 9.19 3.85
CA TYR A 59 6.18 9.60 5.25
C TYR A 59 6.70 8.53 6.20
N PHE A 60 6.34 7.26 5.97
CA PHE A 60 6.65 6.17 6.90
C PHE A 60 7.90 5.37 6.52
N GLU A 61 8.32 5.39 5.25
CA GLU A 61 9.47 4.65 4.75
C GLU A 61 10.41 5.55 3.90
N PRO A 62 11.19 6.44 4.54
CA PRO A 62 12.09 7.36 3.83
C PRO A 62 13.31 6.66 3.20
N ARG A 63 13.52 5.37 3.48
CA ARG A 63 14.64 4.56 2.93
C ARG A 63 14.40 4.17 1.47
N VAL A 64 13.17 4.27 0.99
CA VAL A 64 12.81 3.92 -0.39
C VAL A 64 12.38 5.13 -1.19
N LYS A 65 12.67 5.08 -2.49
CA LYS A 65 12.17 6.02 -3.47
C LYS A 65 11.21 5.31 -4.41
N ILE A 66 9.94 5.70 -4.40
CA ILE A 66 8.95 5.15 -5.32
C ILE A 66 9.25 5.64 -6.74
N GLN A 67 9.30 4.69 -7.68
CA GLN A 67 9.39 4.97 -9.12
C GLN A 67 8.02 4.89 -9.79
N LYS A 68 7.20 3.89 -9.42
CA LYS A 68 5.91 3.65 -10.06
C LYS A 68 4.96 2.93 -9.11
N ILE A 69 3.71 3.35 -9.11
CA ILE A 69 2.60 2.67 -8.46
C ILE A 69 1.58 2.31 -9.53
N SER A 70 1.14 1.06 -9.58
CA SER A 70 0.13 0.57 -10.50
C SER A 70 -0.88 -0.27 -9.74
N ILE A 71 -2.16 -0.01 -9.95
CA ILE A 71 -3.24 -0.73 -9.30
C ILE A 71 -3.89 -1.57 -10.38
N ILE A 72 -3.89 -2.88 -10.20
CA ILE A 72 -4.52 -3.82 -11.12
C ILE A 72 -5.90 -4.17 -10.54
N THR A 73 -6.90 -3.87 -11.35
CA THR A 73 -8.31 -4.03 -11.02
C THR A 73 -8.93 -5.30 -11.60
N ASP A 74 -8.14 -6.13 -12.28
CA ASP A 74 -8.60 -7.34 -12.98
C ASP A 74 -9.35 -8.31 -12.05
N ARG A 75 -8.99 -8.33 -10.76
CA ARG A 75 -9.61 -9.20 -9.74
C ARG A 75 -10.52 -8.44 -8.77
N ILE A 76 -10.92 -7.20 -9.08
CA ILE A 76 -11.89 -6.47 -8.25
C ILE A 76 -13.20 -7.26 -8.13
N GLY A 77 -13.63 -7.95 -9.18
CA GLY A 77 -14.82 -8.80 -9.14
C GLY A 77 -14.72 -9.96 -8.14
N ASP A 78 -13.50 -10.43 -7.84
CA ASP A 78 -13.23 -11.45 -6.82
C ASP A 78 -12.98 -10.84 -5.42
N GLY A 79 -13.14 -9.52 -5.28
CA GLY A 79 -12.80 -8.79 -4.06
C GLY A 79 -11.29 -8.68 -3.81
N VAL A 80 -10.45 -8.73 -4.86
CA VAL A 80 -8.99 -8.62 -4.73
C VAL A 80 -8.46 -7.46 -5.55
N LEU A 81 -7.78 -6.53 -4.88
CA LEU A 81 -7.07 -5.42 -5.51
C LEU A 81 -5.56 -5.69 -5.41
N LEU A 82 -4.86 -5.69 -6.55
CA LEU A 82 -3.42 -5.89 -6.56
C LEU A 82 -2.71 -4.54 -6.73
N ILE A 83 -1.93 -4.13 -5.73
CA ILE A 83 -1.13 -2.91 -5.79
C ILE A 83 0.30 -3.31 -6.13
N HIS A 84 0.74 -2.93 -7.33
CA HIS A 84 2.10 -3.10 -7.80
C HIS A 84 2.91 -1.84 -7.46
N LEU A 85 3.91 -2.02 -6.62
CA LEU A 85 4.87 -1.01 -6.23
C LEU A 85 6.21 -1.28 -6.91
N SER A 86 6.80 -0.28 -7.54
CA SER A 86 8.18 -0.30 -8.01
C SER A 86 8.93 0.80 -7.29
N TYR A 87 9.99 0.44 -6.58
CA TYR A 87 10.76 1.36 -5.75
C TYR A 87 12.26 1.05 -5.83
N THR A 88 13.06 1.99 -5.37
CA THR A 88 14.51 1.86 -5.26
C THR A 88 14.90 2.10 -3.83
N VAL A 89 15.67 1.18 -3.26
CA VAL A 89 16.24 1.35 -1.94
C VAL A 89 17.40 2.34 -2.06
N ILE A 90 17.34 3.46 -1.33
CA ILE A 90 18.28 4.57 -1.51
C ILE A 90 19.71 4.16 -1.13
N ILE A 91 19.85 3.34 -0.08
CA ILE A 91 21.14 2.93 0.46
C ILE A 91 21.91 1.96 -0.44
N THR A 92 21.24 0.97 -1.02
CA THR A 92 21.84 -0.05 -1.88
C THR A 92 21.75 0.30 -3.35
N ASN A 93 20.94 1.31 -3.70
CA ASN A 93 20.55 1.65 -5.07
C ASN A 93 19.94 0.45 -5.83
N THR A 94 19.42 -0.54 -5.10
CA THR A 94 18.75 -1.71 -5.69
C THR A 94 17.34 -1.33 -6.09
N ARG A 95 16.93 -1.73 -7.30
CA ARG A 95 15.54 -1.62 -7.74
C ARG A 95 14.79 -2.88 -7.35
N SER A 96 13.69 -2.70 -6.63
CA SER A 96 12.80 -3.78 -6.21
C SER A 96 11.36 -3.51 -6.62
N ASN A 97 10.61 -4.59 -6.76
CA ASN A 97 9.19 -4.57 -7.02
C ASN A 97 8.47 -5.35 -5.92
N MET A 98 7.29 -4.88 -5.55
CA MET A 98 6.45 -5.51 -4.54
C MET A 98 5.02 -5.53 -5.04
N VAL A 99 4.34 -6.65 -4.83
CA VAL A 99 2.91 -6.77 -5.08
C VAL A 99 2.21 -6.93 -3.75
N PHE A 100 1.33 -5.99 -3.43
CA PHE A 100 0.52 -6.02 -2.24
C PHE A 100 -0.92 -6.42 -2.62
N PRO A 101 -1.33 -7.67 -2.30
CA PRO A 101 -2.70 -8.09 -2.50
C PRO A 101 -3.57 -7.56 -1.36
N PHE A 102 -4.48 -6.66 -1.70
CA PHE A 102 -5.50 -6.19 -0.80
C PHE A 102 -6.76 -7.03 -1.00
N TYR A 103 -7.13 -7.80 0.02
CA TYR A 103 -8.35 -8.61 0.03
C TYR A 103 -9.47 -7.79 0.64
N PHE A 104 -10.41 -7.40 -0.21
CA PHE A 104 -11.69 -6.88 0.20
C PHE A 104 -12.61 -8.07 0.49
N ARG A 105 -12.57 -8.56 1.74
CA ARG A 105 -13.69 -9.33 2.25
C ARG A 105 -14.84 -8.34 2.43
N GLU A 106 -15.83 -8.36 1.53
CA GLU A 106 -17.18 -8.00 1.95
C GLU A 106 -17.42 -8.76 3.26
N GLY A 107 -17.83 -8.06 4.31
CA GLY A 107 -18.17 -8.66 5.57
C GLY A 107 -19.36 -9.61 5.40
N THR A 108 -19.13 -10.81 4.87
CA THR A 108 -19.94 -11.97 5.18
C THR A 108 -19.35 -12.57 6.44
N SER A 109 -19.83 -12.05 7.57
CA SER A 109 -19.88 -12.77 8.84
C SER A 109 -21.04 -12.13 9.59
N LEU A 110 -22.26 -12.62 9.30
CA LEU A 110 -22.99 -13.67 10.05
C LEU A 110 -23.89 -13.05 11.11
#